data_AF-A0A811L7V3-F1
#
_entry.id   AF-A0A811L7V3-F1
#
_cell.length_a   1.000
_cell.length_b   1.000
_cell.length_c   1.000
_cell.angle_alpha   90.00
_cell.angle_beta   90.00
_cell.angle_gamma   90.00
#
_symmetry.space_group_name_H-M   'P 1'
#
loop_
_entity.id
_entity.type
_entity.pdbx_description
1 polymer ?
#
loop_
_entity_poly.entity_id
_entity_poly.type
_entity_poly.pdbx_seq_one_letter_code
_entity_poly.pdbx_strand_id
1 'polypeptide(L)'
;MISLSEPLLQDVIAVLECVTSVILLFMALGFVDFGIWNKLLFRFSALQKKINQKSAELKQEREMLAKIPMMKEFAAYAKKKRIVDKLEDELKELMKSRFQNKMTGALVWNLGGRSILLFLAIYLAKLSADLVITTIPANALTPFNYFLAYPNSTQNEVTPVSLFSFLIHLSVASKVAYLRITKPKRIAS
;
A
#
# COMPACT_ATOMS: atom_id res chain seq x y z
N MET A 1 -20.50 18.95 -37.32
CA MET A 1 -20.55 17.71 -36.51
C MET A 1 -19.52 16.76 -37.10
N ILE A 2 -18.37 16.61 -36.45
CA ILE A 2 -17.29 15.73 -36.92
C ILE A 2 -17.69 14.32 -36.51
N SER A 3 -18.08 13.47 -37.47
CA SER A 3 -18.24 12.04 -37.24
C SER A 3 -16.85 11.46 -37.02
N LEU A 4 -16.45 11.32 -35.76
CA LEU A 4 -15.27 10.54 -35.41
C LEU A 4 -15.49 9.14 -35.98
N SER A 5 -14.64 8.70 -36.90
CA SER A 5 -14.69 7.34 -37.43
C SER A 5 -14.55 6.37 -36.26
N GLU A 6 -15.57 5.52 -36.06
CA GLU A 6 -15.63 4.48 -35.02
C GLU A 6 -14.31 3.74 -34.75
N PRO A 7 -13.48 3.35 -35.74
CA PRO A 7 -12.20 2.69 -35.46
C PRO A 7 -11.21 3.53 -34.64
N LEU A 8 -11.17 4.84 -34.86
CA LEU A 8 -10.23 5.74 -34.19
C LEU A 8 -10.64 5.97 -32.73
N LEU A 9 -11.96 5.97 -32.46
CA LEU A 9 -12.47 6.02 -31.09
C LEU A 9 -12.08 4.76 -30.31
N GLN A 10 -12.17 3.59 -30.94
CA GLN A 10 -11.85 2.31 -30.32
C GLN A 10 -10.37 2.20 -29.96
N ASP A 11 -9.47 2.65 -30.85
CA ASP A 11 -8.03 2.69 -30.57
C ASP A 11 -7.69 3.62 -29.40
N VAL A 12 -8.33 4.80 -29.31
CA VAL A 12 -8.12 5.76 -28.21
C VAL A 12 -8.59 5.17 -26.88
N ILE A 13 -9.73 4.47 -26.87
CA ILE A 13 -10.26 3.80 -25.68
C ILE A 13 -9.28 2.69 -25.24
N ALA A 14 -8.80 1.86 -26.15
CA ALA A 14 -7.84 0.79 -25.84
C ALA A 14 -6.53 1.35 -25.26
N VAL A 15 -6.02 2.47 -25.80
CA VAL A 15 -4.84 3.14 -25.25
C VAL A 15 -5.10 3.67 -23.84
N LEU A 16 -6.28 4.27 -23.61
CA LEU A 16 -6.65 4.78 -22.29
C LEU A 16 -6.77 3.64 -21.26
N GLU A 17 -7.38 2.52 -21.64
CA GLU A 17 -7.45 1.29 -20.82
C GLU A 17 -6.05 0.74 -20.52
N CYS A 18 -5.16 0.75 -21.51
CA CYS A 18 -3.78 0.34 -21.32
C CYS A 18 -3.05 1.24 -20.31
N VAL A 19 -3.11 2.56 -20.47
CA VAL A 19 -2.44 3.52 -19.56
C VAL A 19 -3.00 3.42 -18.14
N THR A 20 -4.33 3.32 -18.00
CA THR A 20 -4.97 3.15 -16.70
C THR A 20 -4.59 1.82 -16.04
N SER A 21 -4.49 0.72 -16.79
CA SER A 21 -4.03 -0.57 -16.27
C SER A 21 -2.60 -0.50 -15.70
N VAL A 22 -1.69 0.19 -16.40
CA VAL A 22 -0.30 0.37 -15.95
C VAL A 22 -0.25 1.19 -14.66
N ILE A 23 -1.03 2.27 -14.57
CA ILE A 23 -1.12 3.10 -13.37
C ILE A 23 -1.65 2.28 -12.18
N LEU A 24 -2.72 1.50 -12.38
CA LEU A 24 -3.30 0.65 -11.34
C LEU A 24 -2.33 -0.42 -10.88
N LEU A 25 -1.56 -1.02 -11.79
CA LEU A 25 -0.52 -1.99 -11.44
C LEU A 25 0.56 -1.35 -10.56
N PHE A 26 1.01 -0.14 -10.87
CA PHE A 26 1.98 0.57 -10.03
C PHE A 26 1.44 0.94 -8.65
N MET A 27 0.16 1.31 -8.57
CA MET A 27 -0.52 1.50 -7.30
C MET A 27 -0.55 0.17 -6.51
N ALA A 28 -0.93 -0.94 -7.15
CA ALA A 28 -0.99 -2.26 -6.51
C ALA A 28 0.39 -2.74 -6.01
N LEU A 29 1.45 -2.53 -6.79
CA LEU A 29 2.82 -2.90 -6.43
C LEU A 29 3.44 -2.00 -5.34
N GLY A 30 2.72 -0.95 -4.90
CA GLY A 30 3.19 -0.07 -3.84
C GLY A 30 4.27 0.91 -4.29
N PHE A 31 4.30 1.26 -5.59
CA PHE A 31 5.08 2.42 -6.03
C PHE A 31 4.49 3.73 -5.49
N VAL A 32 3.19 3.74 -5.20
CA VAL A 32 2.47 4.84 -4.55
C VAL A 32 2.17 4.45 -3.09
N ASP A 33 2.62 5.26 -2.14
CA ASP A 33 2.43 5.01 -0.71
C ASP A 33 0.97 5.17 -0.29
N PHE A 34 0.24 4.06 -0.23
CA PHE A 34 -1.11 3.97 0.37
C PHE A 34 -1.14 4.32 1.86
N GLY A 35 0.01 4.50 2.51
CA GLY A 35 0.13 4.91 3.90
C GLY A 35 -0.57 6.25 4.20
N ILE A 36 -0.63 7.15 3.22
CA ILE A 36 -1.29 8.45 3.35
C ILE A 36 -2.81 8.28 3.45
N TRP A 37 -3.40 7.46 2.57
CA TRP A 37 -4.83 7.14 2.58
C TRP A 37 -5.23 6.35 3.83
N ASN A 38 -4.40 5.42 4.28
CA ASN A 38 -4.61 4.67 5.51
C ASN A 38 -4.60 5.60 6.74
N LYS A 39 -3.68 6.58 6.78
CA LYS A 39 -3.62 7.57 7.86
C LYS A 39 -4.84 8.50 7.86
N LEU A 40 -5.42 8.78 6.69
CA LEU A 40 -6.62 9.60 6.55
C LEU A 40 -7.89 8.83 6.95
N LEU A 41 -8.05 7.60 6.46
CA LEU A 41 -9.24 6.77 6.71
C LEU A 41 -9.35 6.31 8.17
N PHE A 42 -8.24 6.00 8.84
CA PHE A 42 -8.25 5.47 10.21
C PHE A 42 -7.95 6.54 11.29
N ARG A 43 -8.05 7.83 10.95
CA ARG A 43 -7.74 8.94 11.87
C ARG A 43 -8.77 9.10 13.00
N PHE A 44 -9.97 8.57 12.83
CA PHE A 44 -11.08 8.72 13.77
C PHE A 44 -11.47 7.39 14.40
N SER A 45 -10.59 6.85 15.23
CA SER A 45 -10.91 5.68 16.04
C SER A 45 -11.42 6.13 17.40
N ALA A 46 -12.64 5.76 17.78
CA ALA A 46 -13.17 5.90 19.14
C ALA A 46 -12.22 5.33 20.21
N LEU A 47 -11.36 4.37 19.82
CA LEU A 47 -10.29 3.81 20.65
C LEU A 47 -9.22 4.84 21.00
N GLN A 48 -8.87 5.76 20.10
CA GLN A 48 -7.89 6.83 20.37
C GLN A 48 -8.41 7.79 21.45
N LYS A 49 -9.71 8.12 21.40
CA LYS A 49 -10.35 8.96 22.41
C LYS A 49 -10.34 8.26 23.78
N LYS A 50 -10.67 6.96 23.81
CA LYS A 50 -10.60 6.13 25.03
C LYS A 50 -9.18 6.06 25.61
N ILE A 51 -8.16 5.84 24.78
CA ILE A 51 -6.75 5.81 25.21
C ILE A 51 -6.33 7.16 25.80
N ASN A 52 -6.66 8.27 25.12
CA ASN A 52 -6.33 9.61 25.61
C ASN A 52 -7.01 9.90 26.96
N GLN A 53 -8.30 9.55 27.09
CA GLN A 53 -9.04 9.73 28.34
C GLN A 53 -8.43 8.91 29.48
N LYS A 54 -8.19 7.61 29.28
CA LYS A 54 -7.58 6.72 30.27
C LYS A 54 -6.16 7.17 30.65
N SER A 55 -5.39 7.71 29.71
CA SER A 55 -4.06 8.26 30.00
C SER A 55 -4.10 9.52 30.87
N ALA A 56 -5.13 10.35 30.71
CA ALA A 56 -5.34 11.53 31.54
C ALA A 56 -5.79 11.14 32.96
N GLU A 57 -6.72 10.19 33.08
CA GLU A 57 -7.16 9.61 34.37
C GLU A 57 -5.98 9.00 35.13
N LEU A 58 -5.11 8.24 34.44
CA LEU A 58 -3.92 7.63 35.02
C LEU A 58 -2.92 8.67 35.55
N LYS A 59 -2.72 9.75 34.81
CA LYS A 59 -1.83 10.84 35.23
C LYS A 59 -2.37 11.51 36.50
N GLN A 60 -3.67 11.78 36.56
CA GLN A 60 -4.32 12.38 37.72
C GLN A 60 -4.25 11.47 38.95
N GLU A 61 -4.49 10.17 38.79
CA GLU A 61 -4.41 9.18 39.87
C GLU A 61 -2.97 8.98 40.38
N ARG A 62 -1.97 9.00 39.49
CA ARG A 62 -0.54 9.00 39.89
C ARG A 62 -0.17 10.24 40.69
N GLU A 63 -0.65 11.42 40.29
CA GLU A 63 -0.43 12.67 41.03
C GLU A 63 -1.10 12.64 42.41
N MET A 64 -2.30 12.05 42.52
CA MET A 64 -2.97 11.85 43.80
C MET A 64 -2.22 10.85 44.69
N LEU A 65 -1.70 9.75 44.13
CA LEU A 65 -0.89 8.77 44.85
C LEU A 65 0.40 9.39 45.41
N ALA A 66 1.06 10.26 44.63
CA ALA A 66 2.30 10.94 45.02
C ALA A 66 2.11 11.90 46.21
N LYS A 67 0.89 12.40 46.42
CA LYS A 67 0.56 13.29 47.55
C LYS A 67 0.32 12.54 48.86
N ILE A 68 0.11 11.22 48.82
CA ILE A 68 -0.17 10.41 50.03
C ILE A 68 1.16 9.94 50.65
N PRO A 69 1.47 10.30 51.90
CA PRO A 69 2.69 9.85 52.57
C PRO A 69 2.60 8.35 52.89
N MET A 70 3.38 7.56 52.15
CA MET A 70 3.40 6.09 52.22
C MET A 70 3.59 5.54 53.64
N MET A 71 4.41 6.18 54.48
CA MET A 71 4.68 5.73 55.85
C MET A 71 3.59 6.06 56.86
N LYS A 72 2.77 7.11 56.63
CA LYS A 72 1.75 7.55 57.59
C LYS A 72 0.36 7.01 57.26
N GLU A 73 0.07 6.83 55.97
CA GLU A 73 -1.26 6.43 55.48
C GLU A 73 -1.17 5.21 54.55
N PHE A 74 -0.45 4.17 54.98
CA PHE A 74 -0.15 3.00 54.16
C PHE A 74 -1.40 2.34 53.55
N ALA A 75 -2.50 2.22 54.30
CA ALA A 75 -3.75 1.65 53.81
C ALA A 75 -4.38 2.48 52.67
N ALA A 76 -4.35 3.81 52.79
CA ALA A 76 -4.85 4.71 51.74
C ALA A 76 -3.94 4.68 50.51
N TYR A 77 -2.61 4.66 50.73
CA TYR A 77 -1.61 4.51 49.67
C TYR A 77 -1.79 3.20 48.90
N ALA A 78 -1.91 2.06 49.61
CA ALA A 78 -2.07 0.75 48.99
C ALA A 78 -3.39 0.63 48.19
N LYS A 79 -4.49 1.20 48.70
CA LYS A 79 -5.77 1.25 47.98
C LYS A 79 -5.64 2.07 46.69
N LYS A 80 -4.99 3.23 46.75
CA LYS A 80 -4.80 4.12 45.59
C LYS A 80 -3.83 3.52 44.58
N LYS A 81 -2.76 2.85 45.04
CA LYS A 81 -1.81 2.12 44.19
C LYS A 81 -2.49 1.01 43.38
N ARG A 82 -3.38 0.23 43.99
CA ARG A 82 -4.19 -0.78 43.27
C ARG A 82 -5.05 -0.18 42.15
N ILE A 83 -5.56 1.04 42.34
CA ILE A 83 -6.34 1.74 41.30
C ILE A 83 -5.43 2.16 40.15
N VAL A 84 -4.24 2.69 40.44
CA VAL A 84 -3.22 3.03 39.43
C VAL A 84 -2.80 1.78 38.66
N ASP A 85 -2.44 0.69 39.36
CA ASP A 85 -2.01 -0.56 38.72
C ASP A 85 -3.10 -1.11 37.78
N LYS A 86 -4.37 -1.09 38.20
CA LYS A 86 -5.51 -1.50 37.36
C LYS A 86 -5.66 -0.62 36.12
N LEU A 87 -5.53 0.70 36.25
CA LEU A 87 -5.61 1.62 35.12
C LEU A 87 -4.43 1.45 34.15
N GLU A 88 -3.24 1.11 34.65
CA GLU A 88 -2.07 0.78 33.82
C GLU A 88 -2.30 -0.48 32.99
N ASP A 89 -2.85 -1.52 33.60
CA ASP A 89 -3.19 -2.77 32.92
C ASP A 89 -4.27 -2.57 31.84
N GLU A 90 -5.35 -1.83 32.17
CA GLU A 90 -6.38 -1.46 31.19
C GLU A 90 -5.79 -0.67 30.00
N LEU A 91 -4.90 0.28 30.27
CA LEU A 91 -4.26 1.10 29.23
C LEU A 91 -3.33 0.24 28.35
N LYS A 92 -2.59 -0.69 28.94
CA LYS A 92 -1.70 -1.62 28.22
C LYS A 92 -2.50 -2.55 27.31
N GLU A 93 -3.64 -3.06 27.78
CA GLU A 93 -4.53 -3.88 26.97
C GLU A 93 -5.14 -3.09 25.80
N LEU A 94 -5.60 -1.86 26.04
CA LEU A 94 -6.11 -0.98 24.98
C LEU A 94 -5.04 -0.65 23.93
N MET A 95 -3.79 -0.42 24.35
CA MET A 95 -2.66 -0.21 23.42
C MET A 95 -2.34 -1.46 22.60
N LYS A 96 -2.37 -2.65 23.23
CA LYS A 96 -2.18 -3.93 22.54
C LYS A 96 -3.30 -4.18 21.50
N SER A 97 -4.56 -3.97 21.90
CA SER A 97 -5.72 -4.07 21.01
C SER A 97 -5.62 -3.09 19.84
N ARG A 98 -5.20 -1.84 20.10
CA ARG A 98 -4.94 -0.86 19.04
C ARG A 98 -3.87 -1.32 18.06
N PHE A 99 -2.76 -1.85 18.57
CA PHE A 99 -1.68 -2.34 17.72
C PHE A 99 -2.15 -3.49 16.84
N GLN A 100 -2.85 -4.47 17.44
CA GLN A 100 -3.44 -5.60 16.71
C GLN A 100 -4.44 -5.13 15.66
N ASN A 101 -5.41 -4.29 16.02
CA ASN A 101 -6.42 -3.78 15.09
C ASN A 101 -5.80 -2.95 13.95
N LYS A 102 -4.77 -2.15 14.24
CA LYS A 102 -4.04 -1.39 13.22
C LYS A 102 -3.27 -2.32 12.29
N MET A 103 -2.65 -3.37 12.83
CA MET A 103 -1.92 -4.37 12.04
C MET A 103 -2.88 -5.15 11.14
N THR A 104 -3.96 -5.70 11.68
CA THR A 104 -4.97 -6.44 10.92
C THR A 104 -5.65 -5.55 9.89
N GLY A 105 -6.04 -4.33 10.25
CA GLY A 105 -6.63 -3.37 9.31
C GLY A 105 -5.67 -2.95 8.21
N ALA A 106 -4.40 -2.70 8.55
CA ALA A 106 -3.38 -2.40 7.55
C ALA A 106 -3.11 -3.60 6.64
N LEU A 107 -3.11 -4.82 7.17
CA LEU A 107 -2.95 -6.04 6.37
C LEU A 107 -4.14 -6.27 5.45
N VAL A 108 -5.37 -6.19 5.95
CA VAL A 108 -6.59 -6.36 5.15
C VAL A 108 -6.66 -5.29 4.05
N TRP A 109 -6.37 -4.03 4.38
CA TRP A 109 -6.40 -2.95 3.39
C TRP A 109 -5.27 -3.06 2.37
N ASN A 110 -4.03 -3.33 2.80
CA ASN A 110 -2.93 -3.48 1.86
C ASN A 110 -3.10 -4.74 1.01
N LEU A 111 -3.39 -5.88 1.61
CA LEU A 111 -3.48 -7.13 0.86
C LEU A 111 -4.76 -7.17 0.03
N GLY A 112 -5.91 -6.88 0.62
CA GLY A 112 -7.21 -6.88 -0.07
C GLY A 112 -7.29 -5.79 -1.13
N GLY A 113 -7.00 -4.54 -0.76
CA GLY A 113 -7.05 -3.41 -1.68
C GLY A 113 -6.07 -3.56 -2.85
N ARG A 114 -4.83 -3.97 -2.59
CA ARG A 114 -3.86 -4.21 -3.68
C ARG A 114 -4.23 -5.41 -4.54
N SER A 115 -4.82 -6.45 -3.97
CA SER A 115 -5.29 -7.60 -4.76
C SER A 115 -6.39 -7.17 -5.74
N ILE A 116 -7.37 -6.39 -5.29
CA ILE A 116 -8.43 -5.88 -6.17
C ILE A 116 -7.84 -5.02 -7.29
N LEU A 117 -6.93 -4.10 -6.96
CA LEU A 117 -6.26 -3.26 -7.95
C LEU A 117 -5.44 -4.09 -8.95
N LEU A 118 -4.78 -5.16 -8.48
CA LEU A 118 -4.02 -6.07 -9.33
C LEU A 118 -4.92 -6.83 -10.31
N PHE A 119 -6.04 -7.38 -9.84
CA PHE A 119 -7.01 -8.06 -10.71
C PHE A 119 -7.60 -7.10 -11.75
N LEU A 120 -7.94 -5.87 -11.34
CA LEU A 120 -8.45 -4.85 -12.24
C LEU A 120 -7.40 -4.46 -13.29
N ALA A 121 -6.14 -4.28 -12.89
CA ALA A 121 -5.05 -3.99 -13.82
C ALA A 121 -4.86 -5.13 -14.85
N ILE A 122 -4.88 -6.39 -14.40
CA ILE A 122 -4.78 -7.56 -15.29
C ILE A 122 -5.96 -7.62 -16.26
N TYR A 123 -7.17 -7.32 -15.78
CA TYR A 123 -8.38 -7.29 -16.61
C TYR A 123 -8.28 -6.22 -17.71
N LEU A 124 -7.90 -4.99 -17.37
CA LEU A 124 -7.73 -3.92 -18.37
C LEU A 124 -6.55 -4.18 -19.32
N ALA A 125 -5.49 -4.82 -18.84
CA ALA A 125 -4.39 -5.24 -19.71
C ALA A 125 -4.92 -6.20 -20.79
N LYS A 126 -5.76 -7.17 -20.41
CA LYS A 126 -6.38 -8.11 -21.35
C LYS A 126 -7.32 -7.43 -22.35
N LEU A 127 -8.04 -6.38 -21.95
CA LEU A 127 -8.89 -5.61 -22.87
C LEU A 127 -8.07 -4.82 -23.90
N SER A 128 -6.91 -4.32 -23.49
CA SER A 128 -5.96 -3.60 -24.36
C SER A 128 -4.93 -4.52 -25.04
N ALA A 129 -5.18 -5.83 -25.09
CA ALA A 129 -4.22 -6.82 -25.59
C ALA A 129 -3.89 -6.62 -27.08
N ASP A 130 -4.82 -6.11 -27.88
CA ASP A 130 -4.65 -5.94 -29.32
C ASP A 130 -3.64 -4.83 -29.68
N LEU A 131 -3.24 -4.00 -28.72
CA LEU A 131 -2.25 -2.95 -28.91
C LEU A 131 -0.83 -3.52 -28.93
N VAL A 132 -0.36 -3.90 -30.11
CA VAL A 132 0.99 -4.40 -30.36
C VAL A 132 1.85 -3.30 -30.98
N ILE A 133 3.00 -3.00 -30.37
CA ILE A 133 3.93 -1.97 -30.87
C ILE A 133 4.83 -2.53 -31.97
N THR A 134 5.36 -3.74 -31.75
CA THR A 134 6.31 -4.37 -32.67
C THR A 134 6.29 -5.88 -32.49
N THR A 135 6.84 -6.62 -33.45
CA THR A 135 7.14 -8.04 -33.32
C THR A 135 8.65 -8.26 -33.31
N ILE A 136 9.10 -9.28 -32.58
CA ILE A 136 10.51 -9.72 -32.56
C ILE A 136 10.57 -11.23 -32.82
N PRO A 137 11.70 -11.78 -33.32
CA PRO A 137 11.85 -13.22 -33.49
C PRO A 137 11.69 -13.93 -32.15
N ALA A 138 10.91 -15.02 -32.11
CA ALA A 138 10.61 -15.72 -30.85
C ALA A 138 11.88 -16.18 -30.12
N ASN A 139 12.92 -16.55 -30.86
CA ASN A 139 14.20 -17.04 -30.35
C ASN A 139 15.15 -15.95 -29.86
N ALA A 140 14.85 -14.66 -30.09
CA ALA A 140 15.79 -13.58 -29.81
C ALA A 140 16.02 -13.36 -28.30
N LEU A 141 14.99 -13.57 -27.48
CA LEU A 141 15.00 -13.25 -26.05
C LEU A 141 14.41 -14.38 -25.20
N THR A 142 14.51 -15.65 -25.61
CA THR A 142 14.00 -16.77 -24.82
C THR A 142 14.75 -16.89 -23.47
N PRO A 143 14.05 -17.15 -22.35
CA PRO A 143 12.59 -17.27 -22.17
C PRO A 143 11.92 -15.94 -21.75
N PHE A 144 12.60 -14.79 -21.83
CA PHE A 144 12.06 -13.50 -21.43
C PHE A 144 11.05 -12.90 -22.43
N ASN A 145 10.98 -13.47 -23.63
CA ASN A 145 9.99 -13.12 -24.67
C ASN A 145 8.53 -13.20 -24.16
N TYR A 146 8.21 -14.09 -23.21
CA TYR A 146 6.88 -14.15 -22.59
C TYR A 146 6.51 -12.87 -21.83
N PHE A 147 7.48 -12.20 -21.18
CA PHE A 147 7.19 -10.94 -20.49
C PHE A 147 6.86 -9.83 -21.46
N LEU A 148 7.47 -9.83 -22.64
CA LEU A 148 7.21 -8.87 -23.72
C LEU A 148 5.86 -9.13 -24.41
N ALA A 149 5.47 -10.40 -24.52
CA ALA A 149 4.19 -10.82 -25.08
C ALA A 149 3.00 -10.50 -24.19
N TYR A 150 3.15 -10.55 -22.86
CA TYR A 150 2.02 -10.36 -21.95
C TYR A 150 1.25 -9.06 -22.25
N PRO A 151 -0.09 -9.07 -22.33
CA PRO A 151 -1.01 -10.16 -21.98
C PRO A 151 -1.30 -11.15 -23.11
N ASN A 152 -0.67 -10.98 -24.27
CA ASN A 152 -0.72 -11.92 -25.40
C ASN A 152 0.18 -13.14 -25.15
N SER A 153 0.01 -14.14 -26.01
CA SER A 153 0.90 -15.29 -26.08
C SER A 153 2.01 -15.06 -27.10
N THR A 154 3.17 -15.68 -26.87
CA THR A 154 4.19 -15.83 -27.90
C THR A 154 3.66 -16.75 -29.00
N GLN A 155 3.97 -16.45 -30.26
CA GLN A 155 3.79 -17.39 -31.37
C GLN A 155 5.12 -18.10 -31.65
N ASN A 156 5.08 -19.24 -32.34
CA ASN A 156 6.25 -20.09 -32.55
C ASN A 156 7.41 -19.39 -33.29
N GLU A 157 7.09 -18.44 -34.17
CA GLU A 157 8.07 -17.73 -34.99
C GLU A 157 8.33 -16.30 -34.51
N VAL A 158 7.30 -15.63 -33.97
CA VAL A 158 7.35 -14.23 -33.55
C VAL A 158 6.73 -13.99 -32.18
N THR A 159 7.30 -13.06 -31.44
CA THR A 159 6.80 -12.55 -30.17
C THR A 159 6.23 -11.14 -30.40
N PRO A 160 4.93 -10.92 -30.23
CA PRO A 160 4.37 -9.58 -30.23
C PRO A 160 4.82 -8.86 -28.96
N VAL A 161 5.21 -7.59 -29.07
CA VAL A 161 5.51 -6.73 -27.92
C VAL A 161 4.29 -5.86 -27.67
N SER A 162 3.57 -6.14 -26.59
CA SER A 162 2.37 -5.37 -26.24
C SER A 162 2.74 -3.98 -25.72
N LEU A 163 1.85 -3.00 -25.94
CA LEU A 163 1.98 -1.66 -25.39
C LEU A 163 2.06 -1.70 -23.86
N PHE A 164 1.23 -2.54 -23.24
CA PHE A 164 1.21 -2.75 -21.80
C PHE A 164 2.58 -3.19 -21.25
N SER A 165 3.15 -4.24 -21.84
CA SER A 165 4.46 -4.76 -21.40
C SER A 165 5.55 -3.73 -21.60
N PHE A 166 5.58 -3.07 -22.75
CA PHE A 166 6.57 -2.04 -23.03
C PHE A 166 6.53 -0.90 -22.01
N LEU A 167 5.33 -0.37 -21.71
CA LEU A 167 5.15 0.71 -20.74
C LEU A 167 5.58 0.31 -19.32
N ILE A 168 5.32 -0.92 -18.89
CA ILE A 168 5.77 -1.42 -17.59
C ILE A 168 7.29 -1.48 -17.51
N HIS A 169 7.94 -2.05 -18.52
CA HIS A 169 9.39 -2.17 -18.52
C HIS A 169 10.06 -0.79 -18.60
N LEU A 170 9.52 0.13 -19.41
CA LEU A 170 10.00 1.50 -19.51
C LEU A 170 9.91 2.25 -18.17
N SER A 171 8.78 2.14 -17.48
CA SER A 171 8.55 2.82 -16.19
C SER A 171 9.38 2.21 -15.05
N VAL A 172 9.56 0.89 -15.01
CA VAL A 172 10.48 0.23 -14.07
C VAL A 172 11.92 0.67 -14.34
N ALA A 173 12.36 0.64 -15.60
CA ALA A 173 13.71 1.07 -15.99
C ALA A 173 13.95 2.55 -15.63
N SER A 174 12.97 3.41 -15.90
CA SER A 174 13.00 4.84 -15.56
C SER A 174 13.14 5.06 -14.05
N LYS A 175 12.39 4.31 -13.22
CA LYS A 175 12.52 4.39 -11.76
C LYS A 175 13.89 3.89 -11.28
N VAL A 176 14.37 2.78 -11.80
CA VAL A 176 15.70 2.24 -11.44
C VAL A 176 16.80 3.24 -11.80
N ALA A 177 16.73 3.84 -12.99
CA ALA A 177 17.65 4.88 -13.42
C ALA A 177 17.58 6.11 -12.49
N TYR A 178 16.37 6.60 -12.22
CA TYR A 178 16.15 7.73 -11.30
C TYR A 178 16.73 7.47 -9.90
N LEU A 179 16.50 6.29 -9.34
CA LEU A 179 17.03 5.91 -8.03
C LEU A 179 18.57 5.81 -8.02
N ARG A 180 19.17 5.32 -9.10
CA ARG A 180 20.64 5.26 -9.23
C ARG A 180 21.26 6.66 -9.32
N ILE A 181 20.61 7.60 -10.02
CA ILE A 181 21.09 8.98 -10.16
C ILE A 181 20.93 9.75 -8.84
N THR A 182 19.78 9.59 -8.16
CA THR A 182 19.46 10.39 -6.96
C THR A 182 20.04 9.84 -5.65
N LYS A 183 20.34 8.54 -5.58
CA LYS A 183 20.99 7.91 -4.42
C LYS A 183 22.28 7.22 -4.86
N PRO A 184 23.35 7.98 -5.17
CA PRO A 184 24.64 7.38 -5.49
C PRO A 184 25.08 6.49 -4.31
N LYS A 185 25.56 5.29 -4.66
CA LYS A 185 26.05 4.29 -3.72
C LYS A 185 27.07 4.98 -2.80
N ARG A 186 26.78 5.07 -1.50
CA ARG A 186 27.78 5.50 -0.51
C ARG A 186 28.84 4.39 -0.49
N ILE A 187 29.95 4.61 -1.19
CA ILE A 187 31.11 3.72 -1.13
C ILE A 187 31.60 3.84 0.31
N ALA A 188 31.42 2.79 1.11
CA ALA A 188 32.04 2.68 2.41
C ALA A 188 33.54 2.51 2.18
N SER A 189 34.30 3.57 2.45
CA SER A 189 35.75 3.55 2.64
C SER A 189 36.07 3.25 4.09
#